data_AF-A0A494QZM7-F1
#
_entry.id   AF-A0A494QZM7-F1
#
_cell.length_a   1.000
_cell.length_b   1.000
_cell.length_c   1.000
_cell.angle_alpha   90.00
_cell.angle_beta   90.00
_cell.angle_gamma   90.00
#
_symmetry.space_group_name_H-M   'P 1'
#
loop_
_entity.id
_entity.type
_entity.pdbx_description
1 polymer ?
#
loop_
_entity_poly.entity_id
_entity_poly.type
_entity_poly.pdbx_seq_one_letter_code
_entity_poly.pdbx_strand_id
1 'polypeptide(L)'
;MPEFNAPLRDMRFVLHEVFEAPALWARLPALADHVDADTADAILEEAAKVTGQLIAPLNRSGDEQGAQWQAGKVSTPEGFKAAYRTYIEGGWVGLSGNPEFGGLGMPKMLAVQFEEMLYAANSSFALYSALTSGACLAIDAHASEALKSRYLPPLYEGRWAGSMCLTEAHSGTGQCVPPALARHVQPAAHAQRLVRSAG
;
A
#
# COMPACT_ATOMS: atom_id res chain seq x y z
N MET A 1 13.70 16.31 16.75
CA MET A 1 12.39 15.61 16.84
C MET A 1 12.61 14.34 17.64
N PRO A 2 11.60 13.86 18.40
CA PRO A 2 11.68 12.53 18.97
C PRO A 2 11.82 11.50 17.84
N GLU A 3 12.70 10.54 18.05
CA GLU A 3 12.94 9.42 17.15
C GLU A 3 11.70 8.50 17.15
N PHE A 4 11.24 8.08 15.97
CA PHE A 4 10.16 7.09 15.89
C PHE A 4 10.71 5.72 16.29
N ASN A 5 10.06 5.07 17.25
CA ASN A 5 10.41 3.74 17.70
C ASN A 5 9.21 2.80 17.53
N ALA A 6 9.35 1.79 16.67
CA ALA A 6 8.31 0.80 16.44
C ALA A 6 8.08 -0.06 17.69
N PRO A 7 6.83 -0.33 18.11
CA PRO A 7 6.52 -1.07 19.32
C PRO A 7 6.65 -2.59 19.13
N LEU A 8 7.79 -3.06 18.64
CA LEU A 8 8.03 -4.47 18.27
C LEU A 8 7.71 -5.46 19.40
N ARG A 9 7.97 -5.08 20.65
CA ARG A 9 7.63 -5.92 21.81
C ARG A 9 6.13 -6.17 21.91
N ASP A 10 5.31 -5.14 21.74
CA ASP A 10 3.86 -5.24 21.88
C ASP A 10 3.26 -5.99 20.68
N MET A 11 3.75 -5.68 19.48
CA MET A 11 3.44 -6.38 18.24
C MET A 11 3.69 -7.90 18.35
N ARG A 12 4.87 -8.29 18.86
CA ARG A 12 5.21 -9.70 19.14
C ARG A 12 4.33 -10.33 20.20
N PHE A 13 4.04 -9.61 21.28
CA PHE A 13 3.14 -10.10 22.32
C PHE A 13 1.76 -10.43 21.75
N VAL A 14 1.18 -9.52 20.97
CA VAL A 14 -0.12 -9.73 20.31
C VAL A 14 -0.06 -10.91 19.34
N LEU A 15 0.98 -11.01 18.53
CA LEU A 15 1.10 -12.05 17.51
C LEU A 15 1.32 -13.45 18.11
N HIS A 16 2.25 -13.57 19.04
CA HIS A 16 2.73 -14.86 19.54
C HIS A 16 1.99 -15.33 20.80
N GLU A 17 1.68 -14.43 21.73
CA GLU A 17 1.14 -14.79 23.05
C GLU A 17 -0.39 -14.65 23.11
N VAL A 18 -0.97 -13.67 22.42
CA VAL A 18 -2.43 -13.46 22.42
C VAL A 18 -3.13 -14.31 21.36
N PHE A 19 -2.64 -14.24 20.12
CA PHE A 19 -3.30 -14.92 18.99
C PHE A 19 -2.68 -16.26 18.60
N GLU A 20 -1.49 -16.59 19.12
CA GLU A 20 -0.73 -17.78 18.74
C GLU A 20 -0.65 -17.93 17.20
N ALA A 21 -0.42 -16.81 16.50
CA ALA A 21 -0.59 -16.71 15.05
C ALA A 21 0.22 -17.74 14.25
N PRO A 22 1.47 -18.11 14.62
CA PRO A 22 2.20 -19.18 13.94
C PRO A 22 1.45 -20.53 13.95
N ALA A 23 0.81 -20.88 15.07
CA ALA A 23 0.02 -22.10 15.17
C ALA A 23 -1.26 -22.03 14.33
N LEU A 24 -1.83 -20.83 14.16
CA LEU A 24 -2.95 -20.58 13.25
C LEU A 24 -2.52 -20.73 11.79
N TRP A 25 -1.41 -20.10 11.38
CA TRP A 25 -0.92 -20.13 10.00
C TRP A 25 -0.54 -21.55 9.55
N ALA A 26 0.06 -22.35 10.44
CA ALA A 26 0.38 -23.75 10.17
C ALA A 26 -0.85 -24.62 9.84
N ARG A 27 -2.06 -24.18 10.23
CA ARG A 27 -3.34 -24.88 9.94
C ARG A 27 -4.01 -24.39 8.66
N LEU A 28 -3.50 -23.32 8.04
CA LEU A 28 -4.06 -22.72 6.85
C LEU A 28 -3.21 -23.14 5.64
N PRO A 29 -3.72 -23.96 4.71
CA PRO A 29 -2.93 -24.47 3.59
C PRO A 29 -2.27 -23.38 2.74
N ALA A 30 -2.89 -22.19 2.65
CA ALA A 30 -2.36 -21.06 1.91
C ALA A 30 -1.13 -20.39 2.58
N LEU A 31 -0.85 -20.68 3.85
CA LEU A 31 0.20 -20.03 4.65
C LEU A 31 1.20 -21.02 5.25
N ALA A 32 0.79 -22.27 5.45
CA ALA A 32 1.53 -23.28 6.23
C ALA A 32 2.97 -23.51 5.75
N ASP A 33 3.23 -23.38 4.44
CA ASP A 33 4.54 -23.66 3.85
C ASP A 33 5.45 -22.43 3.76
N HIS A 34 4.96 -21.23 4.09
CA HIS A 34 5.64 -19.96 3.75
C HIS A 34 5.66 -18.92 4.88
N VAL A 35 4.93 -19.13 5.98
CA VAL A 35 4.87 -18.16 7.08
C VAL A 35 4.94 -18.86 8.44
N ASP A 36 6.01 -18.59 9.18
CA ASP A 36 6.24 -19.03 10.55
C ASP A 36 6.59 -17.86 11.48
N ALA A 37 6.88 -18.16 12.75
CA ALA A 37 7.20 -17.16 13.76
C ALA A 37 8.45 -16.35 13.40
N ASP A 38 9.51 -17.02 12.97
CA ASP A 38 10.80 -16.40 12.63
C ASP A 38 10.66 -15.50 11.40
N THR A 39 9.91 -15.92 10.39
CA THR A 39 9.60 -15.13 9.20
C THR A 39 8.82 -13.86 9.58
N ALA A 40 7.80 -14.00 10.43
CA ALA A 40 7.02 -12.86 10.88
C ALA A 40 7.87 -11.87 11.70
N ASP A 41 8.71 -12.37 12.60
CA ASP A 41 9.61 -11.52 13.41
C ASP A 41 10.64 -10.79 12.55
N ALA A 42 11.21 -11.47 11.55
CA ALA A 42 12.13 -10.85 10.60
C ALA A 42 11.45 -9.73 9.80
N ILE A 43 10.21 -9.96 9.33
CA ILE A 43 9.44 -8.94 8.62
C ILE A 43 9.14 -7.75 9.53
N LEU A 44 8.77 -7.97 10.80
CA LEU A 44 8.54 -6.89 11.75
C LEU A 44 9.82 -6.07 12.00
N GLU A 45 10.98 -6.70 12.12
CA GLU A 45 12.25 -6.00 12.29
C GLU A 45 12.63 -5.14 11.08
N GLU A 46 12.50 -5.70 9.87
CA GLU A 46 12.77 -4.94 8.65
C GLU A 46 11.76 -3.80 8.45
N ALA A 47 10.48 -4.04 8.78
CA ALA A 47 9.46 -3.01 8.78
C ALA A 47 9.79 -1.87 9.75
N ALA A 48 10.28 -2.18 10.96
CA ALA A 48 10.71 -1.19 11.93
C ALA A 48 11.90 -0.35 11.42
N LYS A 49 12.87 -0.98 10.75
CA LYS A 49 14.00 -0.26 10.12
C LYS A 49 13.53 0.66 9.01
N VAL A 50 12.70 0.17 8.09
CA VAL A 50 12.19 0.98 6.97
C VAL A 50 11.35 2.14 7.49
N THR A 51 10.41 1.90 8.40
CA THR A 51 9.55 2.95 8.93
C THR A 51 10.33 3.97 9.77
N GLY A 52 11.29 3.54 10.60
CA GLY A 52 12.09 4.44 11.44
C GLY A 52 13.20 5.18 10.71
N GLN A 53 13.92 4.54 9.80
CA GLN A 53 15.11 5.12 9.17
C GLN A 53 14.80 5.80 7.83
N LEU A 54 13.86 5.27 7.05
CA LEU A 54 13.53 5.80 5.73
C LEU A 54 12.35 6.77 5.78
N ILE A 55 11.29 6.42 6.53
CA ILE A 55 9.99 7.11 6.43
C ILE A 55 9.80 8.19 7.49
N ALA A 56 10.03 7.87 8.76
CA ALA A 56 9.81 8.80 9.88
C ALA A 56 10.58 10.14 9.75
N PRO A 57 11.83 10.19 9.25
CA PRO A 57 12.55 11.45 9.09
C PRO A 57 11.87 12.44 8.13
N LEU A 58 11.04 11.93 7.20
CA LEU A 58 10.33 12.74 6.22
C LEU A 58 9.01 13.32 6.74
N ASN A 59 8.57 12.95 7.95
CA ASN A 59 7.24 13.32 8.44
C ASN A 59 7.07 14.83 8.57
N ARG A 60 7.97 15.49 9.33
CA ARG A 60 7.88 16.94 9.59
C ARG A 60 8.13 17.78 8.34
N SER A 61 9.18 17.47 7.58
CA SER A 61 9.45 18.21 6.33
C SER A 61 8.35 17.99 5.29
N GLY A 62 7.74 16.80 5.26
CA GLY A 62 6.59 16.49 4.41
C GLY A 62 5.38 17.37 4.72
N ASP A 63 5.07 17.57 6.00
CA ASP A 63 4.02 18.47 6.47
C ASP A 63 4.32 19.94 6.14
N GLU A 64 5.53 20.42 6.45
CA GLU A 64 5.94 21.81 6.24
C GLU A 64 5.94 22.21 4.74
N GLN A 65 6.28 21.28 3.84
CA GLN A 65 6.35 21.55 2.40
C GLN A 65 5.01 21.32 1.69
N GLY A 66 4.28 20.26 2.08
CA GLY A 66 3.05 19.82 1.43
C GLY A 66 3.21 19.39 -0.03
N ALA A 67 2.15 18.84 -0.60
CA ALA A 67 2.07 18.63 -2.05
C ALA A 67 1.71 19.95 -2.75
N GLN A 68 2.38 20.23 -3.86
CA GLN A 68 2.18 21.46 -4.62
C GLN A 68 1.54 21.15 -5.97
N TRP A 69 0.57 21.96 -6.39
CA TRP A 69 -0.07 21.86 -7.69
C TRP A 69 0.31 23.06 -8.56
N GLN A 70 0.87 22.80 -9.74
CA GLN A 70 1.25 23.82 -10.70
C GLN A 70 0.95 23.35 -12.13
N ALA A 71 0.12 24.10 -12.85
CA ALA A 71 -0.21 23.86 -14.26
C ALA A 71 -0.61 22.40 -14.58
N GLY A 72 -1.47 21.80 -13.76
CA GLY A 72 -1.95 20.43 -13.96
C GLY A 72 -0.99 19.33 -13.50
N LYS A 73 0.17 19.69 -12.92
CA LYS A 73 1.13 18.74 -12.34
C LYS A 73 1.13 18.87 -10.81
N VAL A 74 1.26 17.74 -10.13
CA VAL A 74 1.46 17.67 -8.69
C VAL A 74 2.91 17.28 -8.41
N SER A 75 3.57 18.01 -7.51
CA SER A 75 4.87 17.63 -6.95
C SER A 75 4.72 17.29 -5.48
N THR A 76 5.39 16.22 -5.05
CA THR A 76 5.41 15.79 -3.66
C THR A 76 6.52 16.51 -2.89
N PRO A 77 6.49 16.50 -1.55
CA PRO A 77 7.60 16.98 -0.74
C PRO A 77 8.95 16.36 -1.12
N GLU A 78 10.02 17.06 -0.80
CA GLU A 78 11.39 16.59 -0.97
C GLU A 78 11.60 15.26 -0.21
N GLY A 79 12.41 14.36 -0.79
CA GLY A 79 12.69 13.05 -0.21
C GLY A 79 11.62 11.98 -0.49
N PHE A 80 10.33 12.34 -0.60
CA PHE A 80 9.24 11.35 -0.78
C PHE A 80 9.44 10.45 -2.00
N LYS A 81 9.81 11.01 -3.16
CA LYS A 81 10.01 10.21 -4.39
C LYS A 81 11.21 9.24 -4.27
N ALA A 82 12.25 9.62 -3.54
CA ALA A 82 13.41 8.77 -3.30
C ALA A 82 13.05 7.66 -2.31
N ALA A 83 12.42 8.00 -1.18
CA ALA A 83 11.94 7.03 -0.21
C ALA A 83 10.92 6.06 -0.81
N TYR A 84 9.99 6.54 -1.64
CA TYR A 84 9.04 5.66 -2.33
C TYR A 84 9.72 4.66 -3.25
N ARG A 85 10.82 5.05 -3.92
CA ARG A 85 11.59 4.13 -4.76
C ARG A 85 12.20 2.99 -3.93
N THR A 86 12.88 3.34 -2.84
CA THR A 86 13.47 2.33 -1.93
C THR A 86 12.38 1.47 -1.28
N TYR A 87 11.24 2.08 -0.97
CA TYR A 87 10.07 1.38 -0.42
C TYR A 87 9.50 0.34 -1.40
N ILE A 88 9.38 0.65 -2.68
CA ILE A 88 8.89 -0.32 -3.68
C ILE A 88 9.94 -1.38 -4.04
N GLU A 89 11.23 -1.04 -4.00
CA GLU A 89 12.34 -2.00 -4.16
C GLU A 89 12.32 -3.07 -3.06
N GLY A 90 11.87 -2.73 -1.85
CA GLY A 90 11.66 -3.67 -0.74
C GLY A 90 10.38 -4.49 -0.83
N GLY A 91 9.52 -4.29 -1.83
CA GLY A 91 8.28 -5.05 -2.01
C GLY A 91 7.15 -4.70 -1.02
N TRP A 92 7.29 -3.61 -0.27
CA TRP A 92 6.37 -3.26 0.83
C TRP A 92 4.93 -2.94 0.39
N VAL A 93 4.72 -2.51 -0.86
CA VAL A 93 3.36 -2.30 -1.41
C VAL A 93 2.61 -3.63 -1.58
N GLY A 94 3.31 -4.66 -2.05
CA GLY A 94 2.76 -5.98 -2.34
C GLY A 94 2.81 -6.96 -1.17
N LEU A 95 3.08 -6.51 0.07
CA LEU A 95 3.34 -7.38 1.22
C LEU A 95 2.26 -8.46 1.43
N SER A 96 0.98 -8.09 1.39
CA SER A 96 -0.14 -9.02 1.47
C SER A 96 -0.85 -9.22 0.12
N GLY A 97 -0.19 -8.88 -0.98
CA GLY A 97 -0.75 -9.02 -2.32
C GLY A 97 -0.90 -10.48 -2.74
N ASN A 98 -1.80 -10.75 -3.70
CA ASN A 98 -2.02 -12.08 -4.24
C ASN A 98 -0.75 -12.62 -4.92
N PRO A 99 -0.18 -13.75 -4.45
CA PRO A 99 1.03 -14.35 -5.03
C PRO A 99 0.93 -14.72 -6.51
N GLU A 100 -0.26 -15.08 -7.00
CA GLU A 100 -0.47 -15.43 -8.42
C GLU A 100 -0.16 -14.27 -9.37
N PHE A 101 -0.21 -13.03 -8.85
CA PHE A 101 0.06 -11.80 -9.60
C PHE A 101 1.29 -11.05 -9.07
N GLY A 102 2.17 -11.72 -8.32
CA GLY A 102 3.45 -11.17 -7.87
C GLY A 102 3.42 -10.43 -6.52
N GLY A 103 2.35 -10.58 -5.73
CA GLY A 103 2.38 -10.19 -4.32
C GLY A 103 3.16 -11.17 -3.44
N LEU A 104 3.46 -10.77 -2.20
CA LEU A 104 4.22 -11.61 -1.26
C LEU A 104 3.33 -12.56 -0.44
N GLY A 105 2.00 -12.39 -0.46
CA GLY A 105 1.06 -13.32 0.18
C GLY A 105 1.09 -13.35 1.72
N MET A 106 1.71 -12.36 2.37
CA MET A 106 1.78 -12.34 3.83
C MET A 106 0.39 -12.18 4.46
N PRO A 107 0.14 -12.81 5.62
CA PRO A 107 -1.17 -12.77 6.27
C PRO A 107 -1.53 -11.36 6.70
N LYS A 108 -2.83 -11.04 6.67
CA LYS A 108 -3.31 -9.70 7.04
C LYS A 108 -2.93 -9.31 8.48
N MET A 109 -2.81 -10.29 9.39
CA MET A 109 -2.34 -10.08 10.77
C MET A 109 -0.92 -9.51 10.86
N LEU A 110 -0.07 -9.83 9.89
CA LEU A 110 1.29 -9.27 9.80
C LEU A 110 1.27 -7.93 9.05
N ALA A 111 0.53 -7.87 7.94
CA ALA A 111 0.43 -6.65 7.14
C ALA A 111 -0.16 -5.46 7.91
N VAL A 112 -1.15 -5.69 8.79
CA VAL A 112 -1.73 -4.62 9.62
C VAL A 112 -0.75 -4.03 10.64
N GLN A 113 0.17 -4.85 11.17
CA GLN A 113 1.21 -4.37 12.09
C GLN A 113 2.25 -3.52 11.35
N PHE A 114 2.61 -3.92 10.13
CA PHE A 114 3.40 -3.09 9.25
C PHE A 114 2.69 -1.76 8.90
N GLU A 115 1.40 -1.81 8.54
CA GLU A 115 0.60 -0.62 8.26
C GLU A 115 0.57 0.32 9.47
N GLU A 116 0.42 -0.20 10.69
CA GLU A 116 0.47 0.60 11.92
C GLU A 116 1.80 1.36 12.05
N MET A 117 2.93 0.67 11.88
CA MET A 117 4.25 1.31 11.91
C MET A 117 4.37 2.41 10.84
N LEU A 118 3.88 2.14 9.63
CA LEU A 118 3.95 3.06 8.51
C LEU A 118 3.13 4.33 8.75
N TYR A 119 1.89 4.18 9.23
CA TYR A 119 1.03 5.32 9.57
C TYR A 119 1.60 6.13 10.74
N ALA A 120 2.10 5.46 11.77
CA ALA A 120 2.71 6.14 12.91
C ALA A 120 4.00 6.91 12.53
N ALA A 121 4.78 6.37 11.59
CA ALA A 121 5.97 7.04 11.07
C ALA A 121 5.63 8.25 10.19
N ASN A 122 4.71 8.11 9.23
CA ASN A 122 4.29 9.18 8.32
C ASN A 122 2.97 8.83 7.60
N SER A 123 1.84 9.30 8.12
CA SER A 123 0.51 9.05 7.54
C SER A 123 0.40 9.51 6.08
N SER A 124 1.00 10.65 5.72
CA SER A 124 0.94 11.19 4.36
C SER A 124 1.65 10.28 3.36
N PHE A 125 2.79 9.69 3.75
CA PHE A 125 3.50 8.70 2.95
C PHE A 125 2.74 7.36 2.91
N ALA A 126 2.16 6.93 4.03
CA ALA A 126 1.44 5.66 4.14
C ALA A 126 0.30 5.52 3.11
N LEU A 127 -0.36 6.63 2.77
CA LEU A 127 -1.47 6.67 1.81
C LEU A 127 -1.11 6.14 0.42
N TYR A 128 0.13 6.33 -0.06
CA TYR A 128 0.55 5.81 -1.38
C TYR A 128 0.45 4.29 -1.43
N SER A 129 0.84 3.61 -0.34
CA SER A 129 0.75 2.15 -0.24
C SER A 129 -0.68 1.73 0.06
N ALA A 130 -1.32 2.33 1.06
CA ALA A 130 -2.62 1.89 1.55
C ALA A 130 -3.75 2.00 0.50
N LEU A 131 -3.80 3.11 -0.25
CA LEU A 131 -4.79 3.28 -1.32
C LEU A 131 -4.55 2.29 -2.48
N THR A 132 -3.29 1.98 -2.76
CA THR A 132 -2.91 0.98 -3.75
C THR A 132 -3.33 -0.41 -3.32
N SER A 133 -3.10 -0.80 -2.06
CA SER A 133 -3.57 -2.08 -1.51
C SER A 133 -5.09 -2.22 -1.58
N GLY A 134 -5.83 -1.16 -1.25
CA GLY A 134 -7.30 -1.14 -1.37
C GLY A 134 -7.78 -1.32 -2.82
N ALA A 135 -7.14 -0.64 -3.77
CA ALA A 135 -7.45 -0.81 -5.19
C ALA A 135 -7.14 -2.23 -5.68
N CYS A 136 -6.02 -2.82 -5.25
CA CYS A 136 -5.67 -4.20 -5.57
C CYS A 136 -6.71 -5.19 -5.04
N LEU A 137 -7.16 -5.01 -3.80
CA LEU A 137 -8.19 -5.86 -3.20
C LEU A 137 -9.49 -5.84 -4.01
N ALA A 138 -9.94 -4.65 -4.43
CA ALA A 138 -11.14 -4.52 -5.25
C ALA A 138 -10.98 -5.17 -6.65
N ILE A 139 -9.81 -5.01 -7.28
CA ILE A 139 -9.51 -5.62 -8.58
C ILE A 139 -9.44 -7.14 -8.45
N ASP A 140 -8.74 -7.66 -7.46
CA ASP A 140 -8.56 -9.10 -7.26
C ASP A 140 -9.89 -9.81 -6.97
N ALA A 141 -10.77 -9.15 -6.19
CA ALA A 141 -12.07 -9.70 -5.85
C ALA A 141 -13.10 -9.67 -6.99
N HIS A 142 -13.04 -8.67 -7.89
CA HIS A 142 -14.17 -8.37 -8.79
C HIS A 142 -13.82 -8.25 -10.28
N ALA A 143 -12.55 -8.09 -10.64
CA ALA A 143 -12.17 -7.93 -12.03
C ALA A 143 -12.08 -9.27 -12.76
N SER A 144 -12.16 -9.24 -14.10
CA SER A 144 -11.86 -10.43 -14.92
C SER A 144 -10.37 -10.77 -14.86
N GLU A 145 -10.02 -12.02 -15.16
CA GLU A 145 -8.62 -12.47 -15.18
C GLU A 145 -7.71 -11.63 -16.09
N ALA A 146 -8.24 -11.16 -17.23
CA ALA A 146 -7.53 -10.27 -18.12
C ALA A 146 -7.21 -8.91 -17.49
N LEU A 147 -8.09 -8.39 -16.63
CA LEU A 147 -7.86 -7.16 -15.88
C LEU A 147 -6.89 -7.41 -14.71
N LYS A 148 -7.08 -8.48 -13.95
CA LYS A 148 -6.15 -8.85 -12.85
C LYS A 148 -4.72 -8.97 -13.34
N SER A 149 -4.51 -9.76 -14.39
CA SER A 149 -3.18 -9.96 -15.02
C SER A 149 -2.53 -8.67 -15.51
N ARG A 150 -3.34 -7.69 -15.92
CA ARG A 150 -2.83 -6.40 -16.42
C ARG A 150 -2.52 -5.41 -15.31
N TYR A 151 -3.34 -5.36 -14.27
CA TYR A 151 -3.31 -4.29 -13.27
C TYR A 151 -2.64 -4.69 -11.97
N LEU A 152 -2.81 -5.93 -11.49
CA LEU A 152 -2.29 -6.34 -10.18
C LEU A 152 -0.76 -6.34 -10.13
N PRO A 153 0.00 -6.90 -11.10
CA PRO A 153 1.47 -6.90 -11.02
C PRO A 153 2.10 -5.50 -10.86
N PRO A 154 1.83 -4.50 -11.73
CA PRO A 154 2.41 -3.17 -11.57
C PRO A 154 1.93 -2.43 -10.32
N LEU A 155 0.76 -2.77 -9.76
CA LEU A 155 0.27 -2.19 -8.51
C LEU A 155 0.97 -2.81 -7.29
N TYR A 156 1.15 -4.13 -7.24
CA TYR A 156 1.89 -4.80 -6.16
C TYR A 156 3.37 -4.43 -6.16
N GLU A 157 3.97 -4.25 -7.34
CA GLU A 157 5.32 -3.72 -7.51
C GLU A 157 5.44 -2.22 -7.11
N GLY A 158 4.32 -1.52 -6.92
CA GLY A 158 4.31 -0.08 -6.61
C GLY A 158 4.74 0.83 -7.77
N ARG A 159 4.90 0.30 -8.99
CA ARG A 159 5.13 1.13 -10.19
C ARG A 159 3.90 1.97 -10.53
N TRP A 160 2.72 1.41 -10.28
CA TRP A 160 1.44 2.11 -10.35
C TRP A 160 0.88 2.28 -8.94
N ALA A 161 0.13 3.37 -8.75
CA ALA A 161 -0.59 3.64 -7.51
C ALA A 161 -2.10 3.62 -7.76
N GLY A 162 -2.84 3.19 -6.74
CA GLY A 162 -4.31 3.18 -6.73
C GLY A 162 -4.90 4.38 -5.96
N SER A 163 -6.15 4.71 -6.27
CA SER A 163 -6.95 5.66 -5.50
C SER A 163 -8.44 5.33 -5.64
N MET A 164 -9.26 5.84 -4.72
CA MET A 164 -10.72 5.67 -4.71
C MET A 164 -11.39 7.04 -4.92
N CYS A 165 -11.97 7.23 -6.09
CA CYS A 165 -12.64 8.48 -6.47
C CYS A 165 -14.15 8.37 -6.22
N LEU A 166 -14.57 8.48 -4.96
CA LEU A 166 -15.96 8.27 -4.52
C LEU A 166 -16.74 9.57 -4.29
N THR A 167 -16.08 10.59 -3.71
CA THR A 167 -16.71 11.83 -3.25
C THR A 167 -16.70 12.89 -4.34
N GLU A 168 -17.81 13.60 -4.48
CA GLU A 168 -17.96 14.78 -5.35
C GLU A 168 -18.40 15.98 -4.51
N ALA A 169 -18.26 17.21 -5.02
CA ALA A 169 -18.56 18.44 -4.26
C ALA A 169 -19.99 18.48 -3.66
N HIS A 170 -20.91 17.71 -4.22
CA HIS A 170 -22.31 17.62 -3.81
C HIS A 170 -22.68 16.23 -3.23
N SER A 171 -21.73 15.31 -3.06
CA SER A 171 -21.97 13.96 -2.52
C SER A 171 -20.84 13.51 -1.59
N GLY A 172 -21.12 13.54 -0.28
CA GLY A 172 -20.26 13.04 0.79
C GLY A 172 -20.94 11.91 1.57
N THR A 173 -21.58 12.22 2.70
CA THR A 173 -22.33 11.24 3.50
C THR A 173 -23.69 10.87 2.90
N GLY A 174 -24.26 11.74 2.06
CA GLY A 174 -25.48 11.48 1.29
C GLY A 174 -25.17 10.87 -0.07
N GLN A 175 -25.05 9.55 -0.14
CA GLN A 175 -25.01 8.82 -1.41
C GLN A 175 -26.43 8.69 -1.96
N CYS A 176 -26.87 9.67 -2.77
CA CYS A 176 -28.02 9.56 -3.67
C CYS A 176 -28.10 10.81 -4.57
N VAL A 177 -27.08 11.05 -5.39
CA VAL A 177 -27.15 11.97 -6.53
C VAL A 177 -26.53 11.22 -7.72
N PRO A 178 -27.11 11.29 -8.94
CA PRO A 178 -26.65 10.48 -10.07
C PRO A 178 -25.14 10.64 -10.30
N PRO A 179 -24.40 9.54 -10.49
CA PRO A 179 -22.94 9.56 -10.60
C PRO A 179 -22.47 10.34 -11.82
N ALA A 180 -21.19 10.74 -11.82
CA ALA A 180 -20.47 11.08 -13.04
C ALA A 180 -20.83 10.09 -14.17
N LEU A 181 -21.31 10.62 -15.30
CA LEU A 181 -21.80 9.84 -16.42
C LEU A 181 -20.70 8.91 -16.97
N ALA A 182 -20.77 7.63 -16.61
CA ALA A 182 -20.01 6.59 -17.27
C ALA A 182 -20.59 6.37 -18.67
N ARG A 183 -19.93 6.91 -19.69
CA ARG A 183 -20.28 6.64 -21.10
C ARG A 183 -19.50 5.44 -21.59
N HIS A 184 -20.17 4.55 -22.32
CA HIS A 184 -19.48 3.47 -23.01
C HIS A 184 -18.57 4.06 -24.09
N VAL A 185 -17.26 4.04 -23.85
CA VAL A 185 -16.26 4.42 -24.86
C VAL A 185 -15.88 3.16 -25.62
N GLN A 186 -16.13 3.13 -26.94
CA GLN A 186 -15.62 2.06 -27.79
C GLN A 186 -14.09 2.09 -27.80
N PRO A 187 -13.40 0.94 -27.90
CA PRO A 187 -11.94 0.90 -27.84
C PRO A 187 -11.33 1.63 -29.04
N ALA A 188 -10.99 2.91 -28.86
CA ALA A 188 -10.15 3.63 -29.79
C ALA A 188 -8.70 3.17 -29.62
N ALA A 189 -8.01 2.88 -30.73
CA ALA A 189 -6.67 2.31 -30.83
C ALA A 189 -5.51 3.19 -30.27
N HIS A 190 -5.79 4.12 -29.34
CA HIS A 190 -4.83 5.12 -28.86
C HIS A 190 -4.66 5.19 -27.33
N ALA A 191 -5.08 4.18 -26.59
CA ALA A 191 -4.91 4.10 -25.12
C ALA A 191 -3.47 3.76 -24.65
N GLN A 192 -2.43 4.31 -25.31
CA GLN A 192 -1.03 4.13 -24.91
C GLN A 192 -0.32 5.44 -24.49
N ARG A 193 -1.02 6.59 -24.43
CA ARG A 193 -0.35 7.91 -24.34
C ARG A 193 -0.48 8.67 -23.02
N LEU A 194 -0.76 7.99 -21.90
CA LEU A 194 -0.88 8.67 -20.59
C LEU A 194 0.07 8.16 -19.48
N VAL A 195 1.01 7.25 -19.78
CA VAL A 195 2.02 6.75 -18.80
C VAL A 195 3.46 7.02 -19.27
N ARG A 196 3.67 7.97 -20.19
CA ARG A 196 5.01 8.35 -20.68
C ARG A 196 5.19 9.87 -20.73
N SER A 197 5.17 10.53 -19.59
CA SER A 197 5.82 11.84 -19.41
C SER A 197 6.00 12.16 -17.93
N ALA A 198 6.87 11.40 -17.28
CA ALA A 198 7.55 11.78 -16.05
C ALA A 198 9.02 11.33 -16.15
N GLY A 199 9.69 11.80 -17.20
CA GLY A 199 11.14 12.01 -17.19
C GLY A 199 11.42 13.39 -16.65
#